data_AF-A0A5B6VXC5-F1
#
_entry.id   AF-A0A5B6VXC5-F1
#
_cell.length_a   1.000
_cell.length_b   1.000
_cell.length_c   1.000
_cell.angle_alpha   90.00
_cell.angle_beta   90.00
_cell.angle_gamma   90.00
#
_symmetry.space_group_name_H-M   'P 1'
#
loop_
_entity.id
_entity.type
_entity.pdbx_description
1 polymer ?
#
loop_
_entity_poly.entity_id
_entity_poly.type
_entity_poly.pdbx_seq_one_letter_code
_entity_poly.pdbx_strand_id
1 'polypeptide(L)'
;MKQPVEKSKLKEQNKKSEKEKKVEKERGRSENNESNIQNESESEKMSIFARKREVRKLLLLKQPILVLMHKECLFETNEIENTLLYHVVSLLQEFEDVFSDEVPSGLPSIRGIQHQIDFVPEAKIPNRPAYRSNPKETKELQKQVAKLMEKGYI
;
A
#
# COMPACT_ATOMS: atom_id res chain seq x y z
N MET A 1 -53.11 -31.28 26.44
CA MET A 1 -53.77 -31.16 25.11
C MET A 1 -52.84 -30.44 24.14
N LYS A 2 -52.91 -30.75 22.84
CA LYS A 2 -52.30 -30.01 21.68
C LYS A 2 -50.78 -29.74 21.68
N GLN A 3 -50.08 -30.34 20.72
CA GLN A 3 -49.11 -29.64 19.84
C GLN A 3 -49.85 -29.31 18.51
N PRO A 4 -49.22 -28.94 17.36
CA PRO A 4 -47.88 -28.41 17.07
C PRO A 4 -47.91 -27.15 16.14
N VAL A 5 -46.81 -26.90 15.40
CA VAL A 5 -46.68 -26.13 14.14
C VAL A 5 -46.57 -24.59 14.22
N GLU A 6 -45.32 -24.08 14.24
CA GLU A 6 -44.92 -22.94 13.40
C GLU A 6 -43.40 -22.88 13.13
N LYS A 7 -42.86 -23.82 12.34
CA LYS A 7 -41.47 -23.76 11.80
C LYS A 7 -41.38 -23.91 10.27
N SER A 8 -42.51 -23.76 9.57
CA SER A 8 -42.62 -23.92 8.11
C SER A 8 -42.51 -22.61 7.31
N LYS A 9 -42.91 -21.46 7.88
CA LYS A 9 -43.05 -20.20 7.13
C LYS A 9 -41.74 -19.49 6.73
N LEU A 10 -40.61 -19.81 7.37
CA LEU A 10 -39.34 -19.09 7.18
C LEU A 10 -38.45 -19.61 6.03
N LYS A 11 -38.93 -20.58 5.23
CA LYS A 11 -38.19 -21.15 4.09
C LYS A 11 -38.74 -20.81 2.70
N GLU A 12 -39.84 -20.04 2.64
CA GLU A 12 -40.56 -19.78 1.38
C GLU A 12 -40.31 -18.37 0.81
N GLN A 13 -39.94 -17.40 1.66
CA GLN A 13 -39.68 -16.01 1.22
C GLN A 13 -38.34 -15.87 0.45
N ASN A 14 -37.30 -16.60 0.85
CA ASN A 14 -35.98 -16.55 0.18
C ASN A 14 -35.92 -17.24 -1.20
N LYS A 15 -37.05 -17.72 -1.74
CA LYS A 15 -37.12 -18.39 -3.05
C LYS A 15 -37.74 -17.54 -4.17
N LYS A 16 -38.11 -16.30 -3.88
CA LYS A 16 -38.63 -15.32 -4.86
C LYS A 16 -37.55 -14.38 -5.42
N SER A 17 -36.66 -13.90 -4.56
CA SER A 17 -35.65 -12.87 -4.89
C SER A 17 -34.58 -13.28 -5.93
N GLU A 18 -34.38 -14.58 -6.18
CA GLU A 18 -33.41 -15.07 -7.17
C GLU A 18 -33.96 -15.20 -8.60
N LYS A 19 -35.29 -15.11 -8.80
CA LYS A 19 -35.90 -15.29 -10.13
C LYS A 19 -36.12 -14.00 -10.91
N GLU A 20 -36.19 -12.85 -10.24
CA GLU A 20 -36.48 -11.56 -10.87
C GLU A 20 -35.21 -10.89 -11.46
N LYS A 21 -34.01 -11.22 -10.97
CA LYS A 21 -32.73 -10.68 -11.46
C LYS A 21 -32.13 -11.39 -12.69
N LYS A 22 -32.89 -12.27 -13.37
CA LYS A 22 -32.36 -13.13 -14.45
C LYS A 22 -33.05 -12.98 -15.82
N VAL A 23 -33.94 -12.00 -15.97
CA VAL A 23 -34.77 -11.82 -17.19
C VAL A 23 -34.36 -10.58 -18.02
N GLU A 24 -33.60 -9.64 -17.43
CA GLU A 24 -33.40 -8.29 -17.98
C GLU A 24 -32.00 -8.05 -18.59
N LYS A 25 -31.37 -9.08 -19.19
CA LYS A 25 -30.03 -8.93 -19.79
C LYS A 25 -29.84 -9.48 -21.21
N GLU A 26 -30.91 -9.92 -21.88
CA GLU A 26 -30.86 -10.45 -23.25
C GLU A 26 -32.06 -10.03 -24.11
N ARG A 27 -32.01 -8.82 -24.72
CA ARG A 27 -32.77 -8.41 -25.94
C ARG A 27 -32.42 -6.97 -26.38
N GLY A 28 -32.14 -6.76 -27.68
CA GLY A 28 -31.83 -5.44 -28.29
C GLY A 28 -30.42 -4.92 -27.91
N ARG A 29 -29.46 -4.67 -28.80
CA ARG A 29 -29.38 -4.45 -30.27
C ARG A 29 -30.01 -3.14 -30.78
N SER A 30 -29.15 -2.11 -30.80
CA SER A 30 -29.06 -0.96 -31.72
C SER A 30 -30.33 -0.22 -32.17
N GLU A 31 -30.35 1.11 -31.94
CA GLU A 31 -30.45 2.11 -33.02
C GLU A 31 -29.93 3.49 -32.54
N ASN A 32 -29.76 4.45 -33.45
CA ASN A 32 -29.02 5.70 -33.23
C ASN A 32 -29.95 6.93 -33.15
N ASN A 33 -29.49 8.06 -32.55
CA ASN A 33 -29.32 9.37 -33.22
C ASN A 33 -28.98 10.52 -32.21
N GLU A 34 -28.78 11.74 -32.73
CA GLU A 34 -27.87 12.77 -32.18
C GLU A 34 -28.52 13.96 -31.46
N SER A 35 -27.76 14.56 -30.53
CA SER A 35 -27.56 16.01 -30.36
C SER A 35 -26.23 16.21 -29.58
N ASN A 36 -25.19 17.00 -29.96
CA ASN A 36 -25.07 18.31 -30.63
C ASN A 36 -25.59 19.44 -29.71
N ILE A 37 -24.87 20.49 -29.26
CA ILE A 37 -23.51 21.08 -29.51
C ILE A 37 -23.06 21.79 -28.17
N GLN A 38 -21.91 22.46 -27.92
CA GLN A 38 -20.78 23.03 -28.68
C GLN A 38 -19.42 22.92 -27.93
N ASN A 39 -18.31 22.88 -28.68
CA ASN A 39 -17.03 23.62 -28.54
C ASN A 39 -16.53 24.12 -27.16
N GLU A 40 -15.39 23.56 -26.71
CA GLU A 40 -14.26 24.32 -26.14
C GLU A 40 -12.97 23.92 -26.87
N SER A 41 -11.94 24.78 -26.85
CA SER A 41 -10.73 24.60 -27.66
C SER A 41 -9.79 23.51 -27.12
N GLU A 42 -10.02 22.26 -27.51
CA GLU A 42 -9.02 21.21 -27.35
C GLU A 42 -7.77 21.55 -28.18
N SER A 43 -6.66 21.89 -27.50
CA SER A 43 -5.35 21.69 -28.09
C SER A 43 -5.24 20.21 -28.48
N GLU A 44 -4.84 19.92 -29.72
CA GLU A 44 -4.83 18.54 -30.24
C GLU A 44 -4.02 17.64 -29.30
N LYS A 45 -4.71 16.77 -28.56
CA LYS A 45 -4.12 15.87 -27.56
C LYS A 45 -3.31 14.80 -28.29
N MET A 46 -2.10 15.18 -28.69
CA MET A 46 -1.22 14.39 -29.54
C MET A 46 -0.77 13.12 -28.79
N SER A 47 -1.53 12.05 -29.02
CA SER A 47 -1.31 10.72 -28.43
C SER A 47 0.11 10.24 -28.71
N ILE A 48 0.94 10.26 -27.68
CA ILE A 48 2.33 9.77 -27.71
C ILE A 48 2.37 8.26 -28.01
N PHE A 49 1.25 7.55 -27.78
CA PHE A 49 1.05 6.15 -28.19
C PHE A 49 0.79 6.02 -29.70
N ALA A 50 1.67 5.31 -30.41
CA ALA A 50 1.50 4.96 -31.82
C ALA A 50 0.40 3.90 -32.02
N ARG A 51 -0.59 4.16 -32.88
CA ARG A 51 -1.67 3.20 -33.15
C ARG A 51 -1.25 2.18 -34.20
N LYS A 52 -1.82 0.97 -34.14
CA LYS A 52 -1.58 -0.15 -35.08
C LYS A 52 -1.71 0.23 -36.56
N ARG A 53 -2.55 1.22 -36.90
CA ARG A 53 -2.70 1.77 -38.27
C ARG A 53 -1.51 2.64 -38.71
N GLU A 54 -0.96 3.45 -37.81
CA GLU A 54 0.19 4.33 -38.12
C GLU A 54 1.45 3.49 -38.29
N VAL A 55 1.73 2.58 -37.34
CA VAL A 55 2.88 1.66 -37.42
C VAL A 55 2.85 0.86 -38.73
N ARG A 56 1.69 0.30 -39.12
CA ARG A 56 1.54 -0.40 -40.41
C ARG A 56 1.80 0.51 -41.61
N LYS A 57 1.36 1.76 -41.60
CA LYS A 57 1.60 2.72 -42.68
C LYS A 57 3.10 3.06 -42.80
N LEU A 58 3.77 3.33 -41.68
CA LEU A 58 5.20 3.65 -41.64
C LEU A 58 6.07 2.47 -42.11
N LEU A 59 5.73 1.24 -41.70
CA LEU A 59 6.39 0.01 -42.17
C LEU A 59 6.23 -0.21 -43.68
N LEU A 60 5.04 0.01 -44.25
CA LEU A 60 4.80 -0.07 -45.70
C LEU A 60 5.60 0.99 -46.48
N LEU A 61 5.78 2.18 -45.90
CA LEU A 61 6.61 3.25 -46.44
C LEU A 61 8.12 3.01 -46.24
N LYS A 62 8.53 1.89 -45.60
CA LYS A 62 9.91 1.56 -45.22
C LYS A 62 10.63 2.67 -44.44
N GLN A 63 9.89 3.46 -43.68
CA GLN A 63 10.44 4.55 -42.87
C GLN A 63 11.00 4.01 -41.54
N PRO A 64 12.12 4.54 -41.02
CA PRO A 64 12.63 4.18 -39.71
C PRO A 64 11.64 4.63 -38.62
N ILE A 65 11.40 3.76 -37.64
CA ILE A 65 10.51 4.03 -36.51
C ILE A 65 11.35 3.93 -35.23
N LEU A 66 11.43 5.03 -34.48
CA LEU A 66 11.98 5.03 -33.13
C LEU A 66 10.86 4.66 -32.14
N VAL A 67 11.09 3.65 -31.31
CA VAL A 67 10.11 3.16 -30.33
C VAL A 67 10.72 3.22 -28.93
N LEU A 68 10.19 4.09 -28.08
CA LEU A 68 10.54 4.13 -26.66
C LEU A 68 9.75 3.04 -25.92
N MET A 69 10.37 1.88 -25.74
CA MET A 69 9.83 0.83 -24.87
C MET A 69 10.29 1.06 -23.43
N HIS A 70 9.36 1.43 -22.54
CA HIS A 70 9.63 1.36 -21.10
C HIS A 70 9.60 -0.11 -20.66
N LYS A 71 10.67 -0.61 -20.05
CA LYS A 71 10.83 -2.04 -19.78
C LYS A 71 10.20 -2.47 -18.46
N GLU A 72 10.34 -1.66 -17.40
CA GLU A 72 10.09 -2.07 -16.01
C GLU A 72 9.42 -0.96 -15.20
N CYS A 73 8.15 -1.17 -14.80
CA CYS A 73 7.50 -0.45 -13.70
C CYS A 73 6.96 -1.48 -12.73
N LEU A 74 7.58 -1.63 -11.56
CA LEU A 74 7.00 -2.40 -10.45
C LEU A 74 6.41 -1.42 -9.43
N PHE A 75 5.13 -1.11 -9.60
CA PHE A 75 4.32 -0.41 -8.60
C PHE A 75 3.35 -1.40 -7.96
N GLU A 76 3.70 -1.98 -6.82
CA GLU A 76 2.74 -2.29 -5.74
C GLU A 76 3.48 -2.64 -4.45
N THR A 77 2.74 -2.72 -3.33
CA THR A 77 3.31 -2.65 -1.98
C THR A 77 3.09 -3.91 -1.16
N ASN A 78 4.06 -4.21 -0.30
CA ASN A 78 4.03 -5.17 0.82
C ASN A 78 4.23 -6.67 0.52
N GLU A 79 4.24 -7.14 -0.73
CA GLU A 79 4.64 -8.52 -1.04
C GLU A 79 5.84 -8.56 -1.99
N ILE A 80 6.98 -9.04 -1.47
CA ILE A 80 8.21 -9.27 -2.25
C ILE A 80 8.05 -10.60 -2.99
N GLU A 81 7.35 -10.55 -4.13
CA GLU A 81 7.32 -11.71 -5.03
C GLU A 81 8.73 -12.00 -5.58
N ASN A 82 8.97 -13.28 -5.88
CA ASN A 82 10.26 -13.84 -6.34
C ASN A 82 10.72 -13.36 -7.75
N THR A 83 10.13 -12.26 -8.23
CA THR A 83 10.38 -11.62 -9.52
C THR A 83 11.23 -10.34 -9.37
N LEU A 84 11.63 -9.95 -8.15
CA LEU A 84 12.62 -8.88 -7.97
C LEU A 84 13.89 -9.20 -8.76
N LEU A 85 14.33 -8.22 -9.56
CA LEU A 85 15.51 -8.34 -10.40
C LEU A 85 16.74 -8.62 -9.50
N TYR A 86 17.56 -9.61 -9.87
CA TYR A 86 18.66 -10.15 -9.05
C TYR A 86 19.52 -9.09 -8.34
N HIS A 87 19.83 -7.96 -9.00
CA HIS A 87 20.56 -6.85 -8.39
C HIS A 87 19.85 -6.21 -7.19
N VAL A 88 18.52 -6.13 -7.18
CA VAL A 88 17.74 -5.61 -6.05
C VAL A 88 17.80 -6.57 -4.86
N VAL A 89 17.68 -7.88 -5.09
CA VAL A 89 17.81 -8.90 -4.03
C VAL A 89 19.23 -8.90 -3.46
N SER A 90 20.24 -8.85 -4.34
CA SER A 90 21.66 -8.73 -3.96
C SER A 90 21.93 -7.47 -3.12
N LEU A 91 21.32 -6.33 -3.48
CA LEU A 91 21.48 -5.07 -2.75
C LEU A 91 20.78 -5.10 -1.37
N LEU A 92 19.59 -5.69 -1.28
CA LEU A 92 18.89 -5.85 0.00
C LEU A 92 19.67 -6.78 0.95
N GLN A 93 20.34 -7.81 0.41
CA GLN A 93 21.20 -8.70 1.18
C GLN A 93 22.55 -8.05 1.55
N GLU A 94 23.09 -7.14 0.72
CA GLU A 94 24.31 -6.38 1.03
C GLU A 94 24.11 -5.40 2.21
N PHE A 95 22.89 -4.89 2.39
CA PHE A 95 22.52 -3.91 3.42
C PHE A 95 21.50 -4.44 4.45
N GLU A 96 21.55 -5.76 4.74
CA GLU A 96 20.66 -6.43 5.72
C GLU A 96 20.78 -5.82 7.14
N ASP A 97 21.95 -5.27 7.48
CA ASP A 97 22.23 -4.56 8.74
C ASP A 97 21.53 -3.19 8.85
N VAL A 98 21.24 -2.55 7.72
CA VAL A 98 20.51 -1.27 7.66
C VAL A 98 18.99 -1.48 7.80
N PHE A 99 18.49 -2.65 7.38
CA PHE A 99 17.05 -2.96 7.29
C PHE A 99 16.60 -4.12 8.20
N SER A 100 17.33 -4.41 9.27
CA SER A 100 17.02 -5.48 10.22
C SER A 100 15.69 -5.28 10.98
N ASP A 101 14.93 -6.36 11.20
CA ASP A 101 13.62 -6.36 11.89
C ASP A 101 13.65 -5.83 13.34
N GLU A 102 14.74 -6.08 14.07
CA GLU A 102 15.01 -5.46 15.36
C GLU A 102 16.29 -4.62 15.30
N VAL A 103 16.27 -3.45 15.94
CA VAL A 103 17.46 -2.60 16.10
C VAL A 103 18.58 -3.42 16.77
N PRO A 104 19.82 -3.42 16.24
CA PRO A 104 20.93 -4.20 16.79
C PRO A 104 21.30 -3.75 18.21
N SER A 105 21.87 -4.65 19.00
CA SER A 105 22.35 -4.35 20.36
C SER A 105 23.68 -3.58 20.33
N GLY A 106 23.92 -2.80 21.39
CA GLY A 106 25.05 -1.89 21.51
C GLY A 106 24.73 -0.47 21.02
N LEU A 107 25.64 0.46 21.32
CA LEU A 107 25.57 1.82 20.78
C LEU A 107 26.01 1.83 19.30
N PRO A 108 25.41 2.67 18.45
CA PRO A 108 25.91 2.89 17.09
C PRO A 108 27.38 3.31 17.09
N SER A 109 28.14 2.84 16.09
CA SER A 109 29.56 3.19 15.88
C SER A 109 29.79 4.70 16.06
N ILE A 110 30.82 5.05 16.85
CA ILE A 110 31.08 6.42 17.33
C ILE A 110 31.12 7.39 16.14
N ARG A 111 30.08 8.21 16.02
CA ARG A 111 29.98 9.25 15.00
C ARG A 111 30.74 10.49 15.46
N GLY A 112 31.35 11.23 14.53
CA GLY A 112 32.05 12.49 14.82
C GLY A 112 31.17 13.66 15.29
N ILE A 113 29.89 13.40 15.61
CA ILE A 113 28.91 14.35 16.11
C ILE A 113 28.16 13.66 17.25
N GLN A 114 28.19 14.25 18.45
CA GLN A 114 27.43 13.79 19.61
C GLN A 114 26.18 14.67 19.78
N HIS A 115 25.10 14.12 20.35
CA HIS A 115 23.96 14.94 20.77
C HIS A 115 24.33 15.74 22.03
N GLN A 116 24.45 17.05 21.87
CA GLN A 116 24.66 18.00 22.98
C GLN A 116 23.30 18.48 23.51
N ILE A 117 23.13 18.45 24.83
CA ILE A 117 21.96 18.98 25.52
C ILE A 117 22.36 20.33 26.11
N ASP A 118 22.05 21.40 25.38
CA ASP A 118 22.31 22.76 25.86
C ASP A 118 21.29 23.18 26.92
N PHE A 119 21.79 23.61 28.07
CA PHE A 119 20.97 24.22 29.11
C PHE A 119 20.93 25.74 28.94
N VAL A 120 19.73 26.33 28.99
CA VAL A 120 19.59 27.77 29.18
C VAL A 120 20.25 28.15 30.52
N PRO A 121 21.03 29.24 30.60
CA PRO A 121 21.56 29.73 31.88
C PRO A 121 20.46 29.86 32.93
N GLU A 122 20.80 29.58 34.20
CA GLU A 122 19.87 29.53 35.35
C GLU A 122 18.80 28.42 35.32
N ALA A 123 18.69 27.62 34.26
CA ALA A 123 17.77 26.49 34.21
C ALA A 123 18.07 25.43 35.29
N LYS A 124 17.02 24.96 35.97
CA LYS A 124 17.11 23.94 37.01
C LYS A 124 16.65 22.59 36.46
N ILE A 125 17.50 21.58 36.56
CA ILE A 125 17.18 20.20 36.15
C ILE A 125 15.97 19.70 36.95
N PRO A 126 14.91 19.18 36.30
CA PRO A 126 13.67 18.80 36.98
C PRO A 126 13.83 17.47 37.75
N ASN A 127 14.16 17.56 39.04
CA ASN A 127 14.03 16.41 39.95
C ASN A 127 12.59 16.32 40.48
N ARG A 128 11.85 15.28 40.09
CA ARG A 128 10.49 14.98 40.55
C ARG A 128 10.42 13.53 41.03
N PRO A 129 9.64 13.20 42.06
CA PRO A 129 9.41 11.81 42.44
C PRO A 129 8.73 11.05 41.31
N ALA A 130 9.00 9.74 41.21
CA ALA A 130 8.36 8.87 40.24
C ALA A 130 6.82 8.87 40.40
N TYR A 131 6.11 8.83 39.28
CA TYR A 131 4.65 8.68 39.28
C TYR A 131 4.24 7.33 39.89
N ARG A 132 3.02 7.29 40.47
CA ARG A 132 2.45 6.04 41.00
C ARG A 132 1.89 5.20 39.86
N SER A 133 2.41 3.99 39.70
CA SER A 133 1.94 2.97 38.75
C SER A 133 1.35 1.77 39.50
N ASN A 134 0.46 1.03 38.85
CA ASN A 134 -0.13 -0.18 39.41
C ASN A 134 0.81 -1.41 39.27
N PRO A 135 0.57 -2.52 40.00
CA PRO A 135 1.47 -3.68 39.98
C PRO A 135 1.60 -4.43 38.64
N LYS A 136 0.75 -4.15 37.65
CA LYS A 136 0.88 -4.67 36.27
C LYS A 136 1.78 -3.76 35.43
N GLU A 137 1.55 -2.44 35.51
CA GLU A 137 2.40 -1.42 34.86
C GLU A 137 3.86 -1.51 35.33
N THR A 138 4.10 -1.57 36.64
CA THR A 138 5.45 -1.66 37.19
C THR A 138 6.22 -2.89 36.67
N LYS A 139 5.55 -4.03 36.47
CA LYS A 139 6.16 -5.24 35.90
C LYS A 139 6.52 -5.09 34.43
N GLU A 140 5.66 -4.46 33.63
CA GLU A 140 5.95 -4.22 32.21
C GLU A 140 7.05 -3.16 32.04
N LEU A 141 7.04 -2.10 32.88
CA LEU A 141 8.14 -1.12 32.94
C LEU A 141 9.48 -1.79 33.31
N GLN A 142 9.50 -2.65 34.33
CA GLN A 142 10.70 -3.41 34.71
C GLN A 142 11.21 -4.30 33.57
N LYS A 143 10.30 -4.99 32.85
CA LYS A 143 10.62 -5.81 31.68
C LYS A 143 11.19 -4.99 30.51
N GLN A 144 10.62 -3.81 30.24
CA GLN A 144 11.10 -2.93 29.18
C GLN A 144 12.47 -2.32 29.52
N VAL A 145 12.65 -1.84 30.75
CA VAL A 145 13.97 -1.38 31.25
C VAL A 145 14.99 -2.51 31.15
N ALA A 146 14.65 -3.74 31.54
CA ALA A 146 15.54 -4.89 31.39
C ALA A 146 15.96 -5.14 29.93
N LYS A 147 15.03 -5.13 28.96
CA LYS A 147 15.37 -5.28 27.52
C LYS A 147 16.26 -4.12 27.02
N LEU A 148 16.10 -2.91 27.54
CA LEU A 148 16.93 -1.75 27.17
C LEU A 148 18.35 -1.83 27.76
N MET A 149 18.49 -2.26 29.02
CA MET A 149 19.79 -2.57 29.64
C MET A 149 20.52 -3.69 28.89
N GLU A 150 19.80 -4.77 28.56
CA GLU A 150 20.34 -5.93 27.81
C GLU A 150 20.82 -5.55 26.41
N LYS A 151 20.14 -4.62 25.74
CA LYS A 151 20.59 -4.05 24.47
C LYS A 151 21.66 -2.96 24.61
N GLY A 152 22.00 -2.51 25.81
CA GLY A 152 23.02 -1.47 26.04
C GLY A 152 22.62 -0.08 25.54
N TYR A 153 21.32 0.26 25.60
CA TYR A 153 20.80 1.56 25.17
C TYR A 153 20.66 2.58 26.32
N ILE A 154 20.77 2.12 27.57
CA ILE A 154 20.65 2.89 28.83
C ILE A 154 21.65 2.35 29.87
#